data_AF-A0A2V6AAI1-F1
#
_entry.id   AF-A0A2V6AAI1-F1
#
_cell.length_a   1.000
_cell.length_b   1.000
_cell.length_c   1.000
_cell.angle_alpha   90.00
_cell.angle_beta   90.00
_cell.angle_gamma   90.00
#
_symmetry.space_group_name_H-M   'P 1'
#
loop_
_entity.id
_entity.type
_entity.pdbx_description
1 polymer ?
#
loop_
_entity_poly.entity_id
_entity_poly.type
_entity_poly.pdbx_seq_one_letter_code
_entity_poly.pdbx_strand_id
1 'polypeptide(L)'
;MADSFDPNANSFVSAIAVQADGKILVGGFFNGANSIGGQTRNHIARLDAATGLADSFDPHANAFVGSIAVQADGKILAGGDFNGANSIGGQTRNHIARLDACRQTAKF
;
A
#
# COMPACT_ATOMS: atom_id res chain seq x y z
N MET A 1 -20.81 2.58 16.09
CA MET A 1 -20.17 1.28 16.43
C MET A 1 -19.40 0.82 15.20
N ALA A 2 -18.29 0.09 15.36
CA ALA A 2 -17.56 -0.51 14.23
C ALA A 2 -18.37 -1.66 13.60
N ASP A 3 -18.15 -1.93 12.31
CA ASP A 3 -18.76 -3.04 11.57
C ASP A 3 -17.78 -4.22 11.42
N SER A 4 -18.03 -5.13 10.46
CA SER A 4 -17.20 -6.32 10.23
C SER A 4 -15.91 -6.08 9.45
N PHE A 5 -15.60 -4.84 9.06
CA PHE A 5 -14.38 -4.53 8.32
C PHE A 5 -13.14 -4.61 9.24
N ASP A 6 -12.41 -5.72 9.17
CA ASP A 6 -11.20 -5.96 9.96
C ASP A 6 -10.02 -6.48 9.10
N PRO A 7 -9.19 -5.58 8.56
CA PRO A 7 -7.97 -5.95 7.85
C PRO A 7 -6.83 -6.45 8.76
N ASN A 8 -6.97 -6.38 10.09
CA ASN A 8 -6.01 -6.87 11.08
C ASN A 8 -4.53 -6.51 10.78
N ALA A 9 -4.24 -5.21 10.63
CA ALA A 9 -2.87 -4.74 10.43
C ALA A 9 -1.98 -5.07 11.64
N ASN A 10 -0.82 -5.68 11.43
CA ASN A 10 0.06 -6.16 12.50
C ASN A 10 0.93 -5.07 13.15
N SER A 11 0.84 -3.84 12.66
CA SER A 11 1.52 -2.67 13.19
C SER A 11 0.73 -1.42 12.83
N PHE A 12 1.16 -0.26 13.31
CA PHE A 12 0.39 0.97 13.15
C PHE A 12 0.29 1.41 11.68
N VAL A 13 -0.91 1.86 11.35
CA VAL A 13 -1.27 2.50 10.08
C VAL A 13 -1.16 4.01 10.29
N SER A 14 -0.45 4.70 9.39
CA SER A 14 -0.25 6.15 9.44
C SER A 14 -0.93 6.91 8.31
N ALA A 15 -1.27 6.23 7.21
CA ALA A 15 -1.88 6.85 6.04
C ALA A 15 -3.00 5.98 5.49
N ILE A 16 -4.11 6.62 5.10
CA ILE A 16 -5.25 5.99 4.44
C ILE A 16 -5.72 6.91 3.32
N ALA A 17 -6.01 6.34 2.14
CA ALA A 17 -6.65 7.04 1.04
C ALA A 17 -7.64 6.12 0.32
N VAL A 18 -8.78 6.65 -0.12
CA VAL A 18 -9.79 5.88 -0.85
C VAL A 18 -9.69 6.19 -2.34
N GLN A 19 -9.65 5.15 -3.17
CA GLN A 19 -9.66 5.26 -4.63
C GLN A 19 -11.09 5.46 -5.16
N ALA A 20 -11.23 5.93 -6.41
CA ALA A 20 -12.54 6.16 -7.02
C ALA A 20 -13.39 4.89 -7.15
N ASP A 21 -12.77 3.71 -7.18
CA ASP A 21 -13.45 2.41 -7.20
C ASP A 21 -13.79 1.86 -5.80
N GLY A 22 -13.59 2.68 -4.76
CA GLY A 22 -13.88 2.34 -3.37
C GLY A 22 -12.75 1.60 -2.66
N LYS A 23 -11.70 1.12 -3.35
CA LYS A 23 -10.60 0.43 -2.68
C LYS A 23 -9.82 1.35 -1.76
N ILE A 24 -9.26 0.79 -0.70
CA ILE A 24 -8.61 1.54 0.38
C ILE A 24 -7.11 1.30 0.32
N LEU A 25 -6.34 2.36 0.08
CA LEU A 25 -4.88 2.34 0.19
C LEU A 25 -4.48 2.61 1.63
N VAL A 26 -3.50 1.86 2.12
CA VAL A 26 -3.04 1.91 3.50
C VAL A 26 -1.52 1.97 3.52
N GLY A 27 -0.96 2.90 4.30
CA GLY A 27 0.48 3.07 4.54
C GLY A 27 0.80 3.02 6.03
N GLY A 28 1.94 2.42 6.41
CA GLY A 28 2.31 2.29 7.82
C GLY A 28 3.61 1.52 8.05
N PHE A 29 3.78 1.01 9.28
CA PHE A 29 4.94 0.19 9.68
C PHE A 29 4.70 -1.33 9.58
N PHE A 30 3.51 -1.76 9.16
CA PHE A 30 3.17 -3.18 8.99
C PHE A 30 4.07 -3.84 7.94
N ASN A 31 4.50 -5.07 8.20
CA ASN A 31 5.37 -5.84 7.30
C ASN A 31 5.36 -7.33 7.69
N GLY A 32 5.88 -8.18 6.81
CA GLY A 32 5.99 -9.62 7.06
C GLY A 32 4.72 -10.41 6.77
N ALA A 33 4.68 -11.67 7.24
CA ALA A 33 3.60 -12.60 6.96
C ALA A 33 2.27 -12.12 7.58
N ASN A 34 1.19 -12.18 6.80
CA ASN A 34 -0.16 -11.76 7.21
C ASN A 34 -0.18 -10.36 7.84
N SER A 35 0.59 -9.43 7.28
CA SER A 35 0.78 -8.11 7.87
C SER A 35 -0.46 -7.23 7.81
N ILE A 36 -1.31 -7.40 6.80
CA ILE A 36 -2.62 -6.75 6.67
C ILE A 36 -3.44 -7.47 5.59
N GLY A 37 -4.76 -7.53 5.77
CA GLY A 37 -5.72 -8.08 4.81
C GLY A 37 -5.47 -9.54 4.45
N GLY A 38 -4.90 -10.31 5.38
CA GLY A 38 -4.58 -11.73 5.20
C GLY A 38 -3.44 -12.01 4.23
N GLN A 39 -2.62 -11.02 3.86
CA GLN A 39 -1.50 -11.17 2.92
C GLN A 39 -0.22 -10.54 3.47
N THR A 40 0.92 -10.93 2.90
CA THR A 40 2.19 -10.22 3.11
C THR A 40 2.19 -8.93 2.31
N ARG A 41 2.16 -7.80 3.01
CA ARG A 41 2.33 -6.45 2.43
C ARG A 41 3.31 -5.66 3.27
N ASN A 42 4.31 -5.08 2.63
CA ASN A 42 5.34 -4.32 3.33
C ASN A 42 5.06 -2.83 3.18
N HIS A 43 4.68 -2.22 4.30
CA HIS A 43 4.48 -0.79 4.54
C HIS A 43 3.43 -0.08 3.68
N ILE A 44 2.95 -0.71 2.61
CA ILE A 44 1.88 -0.22 1.76
C ILE A 44 1.02 -1.40 1.28
N ALA A 45 -0.30 -1.22 1.29
CA ALA A 45 -1.27 -2.21 0.85
C ALA A 45 -2.47 -1.52 0.19
N ARG A 46 -3.23 -2.30 -0.57
CA ARG A 46 -4.58 -1.92 -1.00
C ARG A 46 -5.57 -2.99 -0.59
N LEU A 47 -6.68 -2.55 -0.02
CA LEU A 47 -7.71 -3.39 0.55
C LEU A 47 -9.01 -3.25 -0.24
N ASP A 48 -9.70 -4.37 -0.38
CA ASP A 48 -11.10 -4.41 -0.80
C ASP A 48 -11.99 -3.85 0.32
N ALA A 49 -12.88 -2.91 -0.02
CA ALA A 49 -13.67 -2.17 0.97
C ALA A 49 -14.77 -3.01 1.65
N ALA A 50 -15.20 -4.11 1.03
CA ALA A 50 -16.23 -4.97 1.59
C ALA A 50 -15.65 -6.05 2.50
N THR A 51 -14.50 -6.60 2.11
CA THR A 51 -13.91 -7.79 2.77
C THR A 51 -12.70 -7.47 3.65
N GLY A 52 -12.08 -6.30 3.49
CA GLY A 52 -10.82 -5.96 4.17
C GLY A 52 -9.61 -6.76 3.69
N LEU A 53 -9.76 -7.62 2.67
CA LEU A 53 -8.68 -8.42 2.13
C LEU A 53 -7.75 -7.57 1.24
N ALA A 54 -6.45 -7.85 1.31
CA ALA A 54 -5.47 -7.20 0.45
C ALA A 54 -5.52 -7.78 -0.97
N ASP A 55 -5.52 -6.90 -1.98
CA ASP A 55 -5.50 -7.30 -3.39
C ASP A 55 -4.07 -7.46 -3.95
N SER A 56 -3.92 -7.65 -5.27
CA SER A 56 -2.62 -7.88 -5.93
C SER A 56 -1.69 -6.65 -5.99
N PHE A 57 -2.12 -5.47 -5.54
CA PHE A 57 -1.26 -4.30 -5.43
C PHE A 57 -0.24 -4.49 -4.31
N ASP A 58 1.01 -4.76 -4.72
CA ASP A 58 2.15 -4.93 -3.81
C ASP A 58 3.39 -4.17 -4.31
N PRO A 59 3.48 -2.87 -4.00
CA PRO A 59 4.68 -2.09 -4.28
C PRO A 59 5.87 -2.50 -3.41
N HIS A 60 5.65 -3.23 -2.30
CA HIS A 60 6.72 -3.70 -1.44
C HIS A 60 7.72 -2.61 -1.03
N ALA A 61 7.22 -1.54 -0.38
CA ALA A 61 8.11 -0.48 0.09
C ALA A 61 9.12 -1.05 1.11
N ASN A 62 10.36 -0.57 1.10
CA ASN A 62 11.43 -1.10 1.95
C ASN A 62 11.50 -0.44 3.34
N ALA A 63 10.71 0.60 3.57
CA ALA A 63 10.59 1.29 4.85
C ALA A 63 9.19 1.92 4.97
N PHE A 64 8.98 2.60 6.10
CA PHE A 64 7.74 3.27 6.45
C PHE A 64 7.16 4.14 5.33
N VAL A 65 5.86 4.00 5.09
CA VAL A 65 5.06 4.90 4.24
C VAL A 65 4.13 5.71 5.14
N GLY A 66 4.44 6.99 5.30
CA GLY A 66 3.73 7.90 6.20
C GLY A 66 2.65 8.74 5.54
N SER A 67 2.61 8.79 4.20
CA SER A 67 1.60 9.54 3.45
C SER A 67 1.22 8.85 2.15
N ILE A 68 -0.06 8.94 1.80
CA ILE A 68 -0.63 8.44 0.53
C ILE A 68 -1.63 9.48 0.01
N ALA A 69 -1.57 9.78 -1.29
CA ALA A 69 -2.59 10.57 -1.98
C ALA A 69 -2.95 9.91 -3.32
N VAL A 70 -4.24 9.96 -3.69
CA VAL A 70 -4.74 9.46 -4.96
C VAL A 70 -4.90 10.64 -5.92
N GLN A 71 -4.32 10.53 -7.10
CA GLN A 71 -4.43 11.53 -8.17
C GLN A 71 -5.71 11.29 -8.99
N ALA A 72 -6.17 12.33 -9.69
CA ALA A 72 -7.38 12.26 -10.51
C ALA A 72 -7.30 11.21 -11.64
N ASP A 73 -6.08 10.89 -12.10
CA ASP A 73 -5.82 9.85 -13.11
C ASP A 73 -5.68 8.43 -12.51
N GLY A 74 -5.99 8.27 -11.22
CA GLY A 74 -5.92 7.01 -10.49
C GLY A 74 -4.52 6.60 -10.03
N LYS A 75 -3.48 7.40 -10.32
CA LYS A 75 -2.13 7.16 -9.79
C LYS A 75 -2.05 7.49 -8.31
N ILE A 76 -1.05 6.91 -7.66
CA ILE A 76 -0.88 6.96 -6.21
C ILE A 76 0.45 7.65 -5.92
N LEU A 77 0.41 8.75 -5.17
CA LEU A 77 1.59 9.35 -4.56
C LEU A 77 1.80 8.70 -3.18
N ALA A 78 3.00 8.21 -2.92
CA ALA A 78 3.40 7.68 -1.63
C ALA A 78 4.63 8.45 -1.13
N GLY A 79 4.64 8.82 0.15
CA GLY A 79 5.76 9.47 0.82
C GLY A 79 6.13 8.78 2.13
N GLY A 80 7.40 8.82 2.50
CA GLY A 80 7.91 8.19 3.72
C GLY A 80 9.43 8.06 3.77
N ASP A 81 9.90 7.05 4.50
CA ASP A 81 11.33 6.86 4.79
C ASP A 81 12.04 5.94 3.79
N PHE A 82 11.30 5.35 2.84
CA PHE A 82 11.84 4.44 1.85
C PHE A 82 12.89 5.12 0.96
N ASN A 83 14.00 4.43 0.70
CA ASN A 83 15.11 4.96 -0.09
C ASN A 83 16.03 3.84 -0.59
N GLY A 84 16.92 4.17 -1.54
CA GLY A 84 17.92 3.25 -2.05
C GLY A 84 17.39 2.27 -3.10
N ALA A 85 18.18 1.22 -3.39
CA ALA A 85 17.86 0.24 -4.41
C ALA A 85 16.60 -0.56 -4.04
N ASN A 86 15.71 -0.78 -5.02
CA ASN A 86 14.46 -1.52 -4.85
C ASN A 86 13.54 -0.96 -3.75
N SER A 87 13.64 0.33 -3.46
CA SER A 87 12.90 0.99 -2.38
C SER A 87 11.37 0.87 -2.45
N ILE A 88 10.79 0.89 -3.66
CA ILE A 88 9.36 0.70 -3.90
C ILE A 88 9.11 0.35 -5.37
N GLY A 89 8.22 -0.61 -5.62
CA GLY A 89 7.88 -1.14 -6.95
C GLY A 89 9.09 -1.74 -7.68
N GLY A 90 10.10 -2.23 -6.94
CA GLY A 90 11.37 -2.69 -7.52
C GLY A 90 12.21 -1.60 -8.18
N GLN A 91 11.94 -0.32 -7.88
CA GLN A 91 12.66 0.84 -8.40
C GLN A 91 13.32 1.63 -7.28
N THR A 92 14.40 2.35 -7.61
CA THR A 92 14.99 3.35 -6.71
C THR A 92 14.13 4.62 -6.72
N ARG A 93 13.55 4.94 -5.57
CA ARG A 93 12.77 6.14 -5.28
C ARG A 93 13.10 6.54 -3.84
N ASN A 94 13.55 7.76 -3.65
CA ASN A 94 13.91 8.23 -2.33
C ASN A 94 12.79 9.12 -1.81
N HIS A 95 12.17 8.70 -0.71
CA HIS A 95 11.18 9.42 0.11
C HIS A 95 9.85 9.79 -0.56
N ILE A 96 9.77 9.75 -1.88
CA ILE A 96 8.56 9.99 -2.65
C ILE A 96 8.53 9.12 -3.91
N ALA A 97 7.36 8.55 -4.20
CA ALA A 97 7.12 7.77 -5.41
C ALA A 97 5.71 8.03 -5.95
N ARG A 98 5.58 7.87 -7.27
CA ARG A 98 4.29 7.79 -7.94
C ARG A 98 4.15 6.39 -8.51
N LEU A 99 3.06 5.72 -8.15
CA LEU A 99 2.76 4.33 -8.51
C LEU A 99 1.52 4.27 -9.39
N ASP A 100 1.55 3.36 -10.36
CA ASP A 100 0.35 3.00 -11.11
C ASP A 100 -0.45 1.97 -10.30
N ALA A 101 -1.77 2.17 -10.22
CA ALA A 101 -2.69 1.29 -9.50
C ALA A 101 -2.83 -0.11 -10.15
N CYS A 102 -2.35 -0.27 -11.37
CA CYS A 102 -2.35 -1.49 -12.17
C CYS A 102 -1.01 -1.59 -12.91
N ARG A 103 -0.04 -2.31 -12.34
CA ARG A 103 1.01 -3.04 -13.09
C ARG A 103 1.91 -3.81 -12.13
N GLN A 104 1.78 -5.13 -12.13
CA GLN A 104 2.98 -5.96 -12.24
C GLN A 104 3.20 -6.13 -13.75
N THR A 105 4.26 -5.54 -14.30
CA THR A 105 4.76 -6.03 -15.59
C THR A 105 5.23 -7.46 -15.35
N ALA A 106 4.48 -8.43 -15.85
CA ALA A 106 4.96 -9.79 -15.99
C ALA A 106 6.27 -9.73 -16.79
N LYS A 107 7.38 -10.13 -16.16
CA LYS A 107 8.61 -10.43 -16.89
C LYS A 107 8.40 -11.81 -17.51
N PHE A 108 8.37 -11.87 -18.84
CA PHE A 108 8.57 -13.11 -19.59
C PHE A 108 9.99 -13.62 -19.38
#